data_AF-A0A3A0G721-F1
#
_entry.id   AF-A0A3A0G721-F1
#
_cell.length_a   1.000
_cell.length_b   1.000
_cell.length_c   1.000
_cell.angle_alpha   90.00
_cell.angle_beta   90.00
_cell.angle_gamma   90.00
#
_symmetry.space_group_name_H-M   'P 1'
#
loop_
_entity.id
_entity.type
_entity.pdbx_description
1 polymer ?
#
loop_
_entity_poly.entity_id
_entity_poly.type
_entity_poly.pdbx_seq_one_letter_code
_entity_poly.pdbx_strand_id
1 'polypeptide(L)' 'MSEQDVLVVVSKLKNYIRNQSGMNTSGNVAPKLSEFLRSLCHRAIENAKSDGRKTVMDRDFTIASSAS' A
#
# COMPACT_ATOMS: atom_id res chain seq x y z
N MET A 1 11.68 -9.78 -6.44
CA MET A 1 11.43 -8.49 -5.78
C MET A 1 11.96 -8.60 -4.36
N SER A 2 12.81 -7.68 -3.94
CA SER A 2 13.36 -7.67 -2.58
C SER A 2 12.38 -6.98 -1.62
N GLU A 3 12.53 -7.19 -0.31
CA GLU A 3 11.78 -6.43 0.71
C GLU A 3 11.99 -4.90 0.58
N GLN A 4 13.03 -4.47 -0.12
CA GLN A 4 13.43 -3.06 -0.28
C GLN A 4 12.78 -2.37 -1.50
N ASP A 5 12.11 -3.10 -2.40
CA ASP A 5 11.64 -2.53 -3.67
C ASP A 5 10.54 -1.48 -3.46
N VAL A 6 10.76 -0.22 -3.85
CA VAL A 6 9.74 0.82 -3.70
C VAL A 6 8.56 0.56 -4.66
N LEU A 7 7.35 0.39 -4.11
CA LEU A 7 6.12 0.06 -4.85
C LEU A 7 5.32 1.28 -5.31
N VAL A 8 5.82 2.48 -5.03
CA VAL A 8 5.16 3.75 -5.35
C VAL A 8 6.04 4.61 -6.25
N VAL A 9 5.41 5.43 -7.09
CA VAL A 9 6.12 6.48 -7.82
C VAL A 9 6.47 7.60 -6.85
N VAL A 10 7.72 7.64 -6.39
CA VAL A 10 8.20 8.57 -5.34
C VAL A 10 7.84 10.02 -5.64
N SER A 11 8.01 10.47 -6.88
CA SER A 11 7.69 11.85 -7.27
C SER A 11 6.19 12.17 -7.12
N LYS A 12 5.30 11.24 -7.49
CA LYS A 12 3.85 11.42 -7.32
C LYS A 12 3.45 11.49 -5.85
N LEU A 13 4.03 10.63 -5.00
CA LEU A 13 3.80 10.67 -3.55
C LEU A 13 4.22 12.02 -2.94
N LYS A 14 5.43 12.48 -3.25
CA LYS A 14 5.96 13.76 -2.76
C LYS A 14 5.11 14.93 -3.21
N ASN A 15 4.73 14.95 -4.49
CA ASN A 15 3.88 16.00 -5.05
C ASN A 15 2.49 16.00 -4.40
N TYR A 16 1.90 14.83 -4.17
CA TYR A 16 0.61 14.72 -3.48
C TYR A 16 0.67 15.35 -2.08
N ILE A 17 1.66 14.96 -1.26
CA ILE A 17 1.84 15.50 0.09
C ILE A 17 2.06 17.02 0.04
N ARG A 18 2.95 17.49 -0.84
CA ARG A 18 3.24 18.92 -0.98
C ARG A 18 2.02 19.73 -1.41
N ASN A 19 1.26 19.25 -2.38
CA ASN A 19 0.08 19.97 -2.88
C ASN A 19 -1.04 20.03 -1.84
N GLN A 20 -1.14 19.01 -0.97
CA GLN A 20 -2.21 18.93 0.01
C GLN A 20 -1.91 19.70 1.31
N SER A 21 -0.64 19.83 1.70
CA SER A 21 -0.26 20.41 3.00
C SER A 21 0.89 21.43 2.96
N GLY A 22 1.53 21.64 1.80
CA GLY A 22 2.76 22.44 1.69
C GLY A 22 4.00 21.75 2.26
N MET A 23 3.88 20.53 2.78
CA MET A 23 4.99 19.83 3.45
C MET A 23 5.99 19.21 2.46
N ASN A 24 7.23 19.13 2.91
CA ASN A 24 8.24 18.27 2.29
C ASN A 24 8.10 16.84 2.81
N THR A 25 8.57 15.87 2.03
CA THR A 25 8.51 14.44 2.39
C THR A 25 9.92 13.86 2.50
N SER A 26 10.21 13.22 3.63
CA SER A 26 11.48 12.52 3.85
C SER A 26 11.68 11.35 2.87
N GLY A 27 12.94 11.04 2.54
CA GLY A 27 13.30 9.97 1.61
C GLY A 27 12.86 8.57 2.06
N ASN A 28 12.83 8.33 3.38
CA ASN A 28 12.44 7.05 3.97
C ASN A 28 10.91 6.79 3.99
N VAL A 29 10.09 7.78 3.63
CA VAL A 29 8.62 7.61 3.58
C VAL A 29 8.21 6.63 2.47
N ALA A 30 8.87 6.67 1.31
CA ALA A 30 8.52 5.80 0.19
C ALA A 30 8.80 4.30 0.48
N PRO A 31 9.97 3.92 1.06
CA PRO A 31 10.16 2.58 1.59
C PRO A 31 9.09 2.18 2.61
N LYS A 32 8.80 3.05 3.59
CA LYS A 32 7.83 2.73 4.64
C LYS A 32 6.42 2.51 4.10
N LEU A 33 5.97 3.32 3.15
CA LEU A 33 4.68 3.14 2.50
C LEU A 33 4.64 1.85 1.68
N SER A 34 5.76 1.45 1.08
CA SER A 34 5.87 0.20 0.31
C SER A 34 5.71 -1.04 1.21
N GLU A 35 6.21 -0.99 2.46
CA GLU A 35 5.92 -2.05 3.45
C GLU A 35 4.41 -2.20 3.69
N PHE A 36 3.70 -1.08 3.91
CA PHE A 36 2.25 -1.11 4.10
C PHE A 36 1.51 -1.66 2.88
N LEU A 37 1.91 -1.25 1.67
CA LEU A 37 1.33 -1.78 0.44
C LEU A 37 1.56 -3.30 0.31
N ARG A 38 2.74 -3.82 0.67
CA ARG A 38 2.98 -5.26 0.67
C ARG A 38 2.06 -5.99 1.63
N SER A 39 1.92 -5.51 2.86
CA SER A 39 1.02 -6.13 3.86
C SER A 39 -0.44 -6.12 3.38
N LEU A 40 -0.90 -5.01 2.79
CA LEU A 40 -2.25 -4.90 2.22
C LEU A 40 -2.44 -5.88 1.05
N CYS A 41 -1.48 -5.95 0.12
CA CYS A 41 -1.51 -6.87 -1.00
C CYS A 41 -1.49 -8.33 -0.56
N HIS A 42 -0.68 -8.70 0.43
CA HIS A 42 -0.67 -10.07 0.97
C HIS A 42 -2.05 -10.45 1.50
N ARG A 43 -2.68 -9.58 2.29
CA ARG A 43 -4.04 -9.84 2.78
C ARG A 43 -5.06 -9.97 1.65
N ALA A 44 -5.00 -9.07 0.67
CA ALA A 44 -5.91 -9.10 -0.47
C ALA A 44 -5.72 -10.38 -1.32
N ILE A 45 -4.48 -10.85 -1.48
CA ILE A 45 -4.16 -12.12 -2.12
C ILE A 45 -4.79 -13.29 -1.36
N GLU A 46 -4.66 -13.34 -0.04
CA GLU A 46 -5.26 -14.42 0.75
C GLU A 46 -6.79 -14.40 0.68
N ASN A 47 -7.43 -13.23 0.76
CA ASN A 47 -8.88 -13.09 0.58
C ASN A 47 -9.33 -13.61 -0.79
N ALA A 48 -8.61 -13.26 -1.87
CA ALA A 48 -8.90 -13.74 -3.21
C ALA A 48 -8.75 -15.26 -3.34
N LYS A 49 -7.70 -15.84 -2.75
CA LYS A 49 -7.46 -17.28 -2.72
C LYS A 49 -8.56 -18.02 -1.96
N SER A 50 -8.96 -17.51 -0.80
CA SER A 50 -10.04 -18.11 0.01
C SER A 50 -11.38 -18.14 -0.73
N ASP A 51 -11.59 -17.21 -1.67
CA ASP A 51 -12.76 -17.14 -2.55
C ASP A 51 -12.57 -17.92 -3.88
N GLY A 52 -11.51 -18.73 -3.99
CA GLY A 52 -11.22 -19.57 -5.16
C GLY A 52 -10.78 -18.80 -6.42
N ARG A 53 -10.46 -17.51 -6.30
CA ARG A 53 -10.08 -16.65 -7.43
C ARG A 53 -8.58 -16.62 -7.67
N LYS A 54 -8.20 -16.33 -8.92
CA LYS A 54 -6.81 -16.03 -9.34
C LYS A 54 -6.57 -14.54 -9.59
N THR A 55 -7.60 -13.71 -9.38
CA THR A 55 -7.55 -12.26 -9.59
C THR A 55 -7.90 -11.58 -8.28
N VAL A 56 -6.97 -10.76 -7.77
CA VAL A 56 -7.23 -9.84 -6.67
C VAL A 56 -8.13 -8.73 -7.19
N MET A 57 -9.22 -8.47 -6.47
CA MET A 57 -10.23 -7.46 -6.76
C MET A 57 -10.18 -6.35 -5.71
N ASP A 58 -10.79 -5.21 -6.03
CA ASP A 58 -10.95 -4.08 -5.11
C ASP A 58 -11.56 -4.49 -3.76
N ARG A 59 -12.58 -5.36 -3.77
CA ARG A 59 -13.23 -5.90 -2.57
C ARG A 59 -12.32 -6.68 -1.63
N ASP A 60 -11.16 -7.15 -2.10
CA ASP A 60 -10.20 -7.89 -1.28
C ASP A 60 -9.40 -6.96 -0.35
N PHE A 61 -9.39 -5.64 -0.63
CA PHE A 61 -8.75 -4.62 0.19
C PHE A 61 -9.70 -4.08 1.26
N THR A 62 -9.89 -4.87 2.31
CA THR A 62 -10.68 -4.45 3.48
C THR A 62 -9.80 -3.83 4.55
N ILE A 63 -10.26 -2.71 5.12
CA ILE A 63 -9.71 -2.20 6.38
C ILE A 63 -10.20 -3.17 7.44
N ALA A 64 -9.29 -3.84 8.16
CA ALA A 64 -9.72 -4.51 9.39
C ALA A 64 -10.28 -3.40 10.28
N SER A 65 -11.59 -3.43 10.52
CA SER A 65 -12.13 -2.71 11.66
C SER A 65 -11.48 -3.38 12.86
N SER A 66 -10.53 -2.70 13.50
CA SER A 66 -10.20 -3.01 14.88
C SER A 66 -11.51 -2.81 15.64
N ALA A 67 -12.24 -3.89 15.85
CA ALA A 67 -13.27 -3.93 16.84
C ALA A 67 -12.56 -3.72 18.18
N SER A 68 -12.79 -2.54 18.74
CA SER A 68 -12.56 -2.09 20.13
C SER A 68 -11.18 -2.38 20.73
#